data_AF-A0AB74CJG1-F1
#
_entry.id   AF-A0AB74CJG1-F1
#
_cell.length_a   1.000
_cell.length_b   1.000
_cell.length_c   1.000
_cell.angle_alpha   90.00
_cell.angle_beta   90.00
_cell.angle_gamma   90.00
#
_symmetry.space_group_name_H-M   'P 1'
#
loop_
_entity.id
_entity.type
_entity.pdbx_description
1 polymer ?
#
loop_
_entity_poly.entity_id
_entity_poly.type
_entity_poly.pdbx_seq_one_letter_code
_entity_poly.pdbx_strand_id
1 'polypeptide(L)'
;MAAPPLPSASPVSLGQNILLQPPLSRCGRGPGLIIIRPYSYAECQAKNTSLDPEPVQKWAEESYAVVQITLEHEMSADGGGVLGLVERGIAAFESSNECEKDRFAMLIYGSPADYAPGFGKILGNVITALNRKLAAAVFFSSWNMSEESIPILSHIPGNFQPTGPAKKDNHTVYSYADVSSAGFIVPGHADFKITSAGVAHTRSLTFLKKHLNGPYFDLEKIWEEHTWYEFGDRSVEKTMATMVQEPYVNHIPTMTGGIGRARLSKFYLENFIFNNPTDTALELISRTVGTDRIVDEFIFSLTHNKEIDWLLPGIPPTGKPLRIPFTSVVNIRGDRLYHEHIAWDQATVLVQLGLMPEYLPYPYALPGGQLPGPGKRFEYRVPAAGVETAMKLQNEHAVPSNGMFEFKVREVDDE
;
A
#
# COMPACT_ATOMS: atom_id res chain seq x y z
N MET A 1 -24.16 6.86 16.73
CA MET A 1 -23.80 8.06 15.93
C MET A 1 -23.62 7.63 14.48
N ALA A 2 -24.04 8.45 13.52
CA ALA A 2 -23.87 8.19 12.09
C ALA A 2 -22.38 8.15 11.72
N ALA A 3 -22.03 7.39 10.67
CA ALA A 3 -20.66 7.33 10.18
C ALA A 3 -20.21 8.72 9.68
N PRO A 4 -18.97 9.16 10.00
CA PRO A 4 -18.48 10.45 9.52
C PRO A 4 -18.34 10.43 7.99
N PRO A 5 -18.65 11.53 7.29
CA PRO A 5 -18.47 11.59 5.84
C PRO A 5 -16.98 11.49 5.46
N LEU A 6 -16.73 11.17 4.19
CA LEU A 6 -15.37 11.29 3.65
C LEU A 6 -14.92 12.75 3.69
N PRO A 7 -13.62 13.02 3.94
CA PRO A 7 -13.08 14.36 3.84
C PRO A 7 -13.25 14.80 2.39
N SER A 8 -13.79 16.00 2.21
CA SER A 8 -14.02 16.56 0.91
C SER A 8 -13.59 18.01 0.95
N ALA A 9 -12.67 18.36 0.07
CA ALA A 9 -12.23 19.73 -0.12
C ALA A 9 -12.09 19.97 -1.62
N SER A 10 -12.78 20.99 -2.13
CA SER A 10 -12.74 21.35 -3.54
C SER A 10 -11.37 21.95 -3.90
N PRO A 11 -10.77 21.55 -5.03
CA PRO A 11 -9.58 22.23 -5.55
C PRO A 11 -9.86 23.71 -5.84
N VAL A 12 -8.87 24.56 -5.59
CA VAL A 12 -8.90 25.99 -5.85
C VAL A 12 -7.97 26.29 -7.03
N SER A 13 -8.51 26.87 -8.11
CA SER A 13 -7.68 27.34 -9.23
C SER A 13 -6.89 28.58 -8.82
N LEU A 14 -5.59 28.60 -9.12
CA LEU A 14 -4.71 29.75 -8.87
C LEU A 14 -4.32 30.48 -10.17
N GLY A 15 -5.04 30.18 -11.26
CA GLY A 15 -4.77 30.64 -12.62
C GLY A 15 -4.50 29.49 -13.58
N GLN A 16 -4.04 29.83 -14.78
CA GLN A 16 -3.67 28.84 -15.79
C GLN A 16 -2.53 27.96 -15.28
N ASN A 17 -2.67 26.65 -15.46
CA ASN A 17 -1.63 25.66 -15.16
C ASN A 17 -1.24 25.50 -13.68
N ILE A 18 -2.02 26.07 -12.74
CA ILE A 18 -1.77 25.95 -11.30
C ILE A 18 -3.07 25.77 -10.50
N LEU A 19 -3.06 24.81 -9.58
CA LEU A 19 -4.16 24.55 -8.64
C LEU A 19 -3.64 24.28 -7.23
N LEU A 20 -4.48 24.55 -6.24
CA LEU A 20 -4.31 24.17 -4.84
C LEU A 20 -5.37 23.12 -4.47
N GLN A 21 -4.95 21.98 -3.95
CA GLN A 21 -5.81 20.97 -3.34
C GLN A 21 -5.59 21.00 -1.82
N PRO A 22 -6.60 21.35 -1.02
CA PRO A 22 -6.50 21.20 0.43
C PRO A 22 -6.40 19.73 0.87
N PRO A 23 -5.87 19.45 2.07
CA PRO A 23 -5.79 18.09 2.62
C PRO A 23 -7.12 17.33 2.57
N LEU A 24 -7.06 16.05 2.21
CA LEU A 24 -8.19 15.11 2.16
C LEU A 24 -8.14 14.14 3.35
N SER A 25 -7.92 14.69 4.55
CA SER A 25 -7.94 13.96 5.83
C SER A 25 -8.94 14.60 6.79
N ARG A 26 -9.33 13.91 7.88
CA ARG A 26 -10.19 14.46 8.94
C ARG A 26 -9.55 15.67 9.64
N CYS A 27 -8.22 15.77 9.64
CA CYS A 27 -7.51 16.94 10.17
C CYS A 27 -7.81 18.20 9.35
N GLY A 28 -7.97 18.05 8.03
CA GLY A 28 -8.20 19.16 7.10
C GLY A 28 -7.03 20.14 7.01
N ARG A 29 -5.90 19.82 7.64
CA ARG A 29 -4.69 20.66 7.68
C ARG A 29 -3.43 19.81 7.57
N GLY A 30 -2.40 20.35 6.93
CA GLY A 30 -1.05 19.77 6.98
C GLY A 30 0.01 20.57 6.21
N PRO A 31 1.22 20.02 6.09
CA PRO A 31 2.34 20.69 5.41
C PRO A 31 2.05 20.96 3.92
N GLY A 32 2.63 22.03 3.39
CA GLY A 32 2.50 22.37 1.98
C GLY A 32 3.47 21.59 1.09
N LEU A 33 2.95 21.11 -0.04
CA LEU A 33 3.65 20.28 -1.00
C LEU A 33 3.47 20.83 -2.43
N ILE A 34 4.56 21.18 -3.10
CA ILE A 34 4.52 21.66 -4.49
C ILE A 34 4.86 20.50 -5.41
N ILE A 35 3.94 20.16 -6.31
CA ILE A 35 4.14 19.20 -7.39
C ILE A 35 4.38 19.99 -8.67
N ILE A 36 5.52 19.75 -9.32
CA ILE A 36 5.77 20.19 -10.69
C ILE A 36 5.72 18.96 -11.59
N ARG A 37 4.87 19.02 -12.62
CA ARG A 37 4.72 17.95 -13.62
C ARG A 37 4.74 18.52 -15.05
N PRO A 38 5.13 17.73 -16.05
CA PRO A 38 5.04 18.15 -17.44
C PRO A 38 3.60 18.05 -17.94
N TYR A 39 3.23 18.88 -18.91
CA TYR A 39 1.91 18.84 -19.55
C TYR A 39 1.62 17.51 -20.24
N SER A 40 2.65 16.79 -20.70
CA SER A 40 2.53 15.44 -21.27
C SER A 40 1.86 14.44 -20.32
N TYR A 41 1.87 14.69 -19.01
CA TYR A 41 1.23 13.83 -18.00
C TYR A 41 -0.20 14.28 -17.63
N ALA A 42 -0.70 15.39 -18.19
CA ALA A 42 -2.01 15.94 -17.84
C ALA A 42 -3.17 14.98 -18.12
N GLU A 43 -3.07 14.19 -19.19
CA GLU A 43 -4.11 13.24 -19.61
C GLU A 43 -3.95 11.84 -19.01
N CYS A 44 -2.89 11.57 -18.24
CA CYS A 44 -2.64 10.23 -17.70
C CYS A 44 -3.81 9.75 -16.83
N GLN A 45 -4.39 10.63 -16.01
CA GLN A 45 -5.50 10.24 -15.14
C GLN A 45 -6.73 9.75 -15.91
N ALA A 46 -7.01 10.30 -17.11
CA ALA A 46 -8.12 9.83 -17.95
C ALA A 46 -7.91 8.41 -18.49
N LYS A 47 -6.66 7.91 -18.46
CA LYS A 47 -6.25 6.58 -18.90
C LYS A 47 -5.95 5.64 -17.71
N ASN A 48 -6.17 6.10 -16.47
CA ASN A 48 -5.86 5.33 -15.28
C ASN A 48 -6.88 4.21 -15.07
N THR A 49 -6.39 2.97 -15.06
CA THR A 49 -7.18 1.76 -14.79
C THR A 49 -6.86 1.14 -13.42
N SER A 50 -5.98 1.78 -12.65
CA SER A 50 -5.58 1.35 -11.31
C SER A 50 -6.35 2.11 -10.23
N LEU A 51 -6.29 1.61 -9.00
CA LEU A 51 -6.85 2.29 -7.81
C LEU A 51 -5.88 3.33 -7.23
N ASP A 52 -4.66 3.42 -7.75
CA ASP A 52 -3.71 4.45 -7.33
C ASP A 52 -4.14 5.79 -7.96
N PRO A 53 -4.53 6.81 -7.17
CA PRO A 53 -5.06 8.04 -7.72
C PRO A 53 -3.94 8.93 -8.28
N GLU A 54 -4.32 9.96 -9.05
CA GLU A 54 -3.36 10.94 -9.53
C GLU A 54 -2.57 11.59 -8.37
N PRO A 55 -1.32 12.04 -8.61
CA PRO A 55 -0.45 12.55 -7.55
C PRO A 55 -1.08 13.59 -6.63
N VAL A 56 -1.87 14.53 -7.15
CA VAL A 56 -2.53 15.57 -6.33
C VAL A 56 -3.45 14.96 -5.29
N GLN A 57 -4.35 14.07 -5.70
CA GLN A 57 -5.26 13.40 -4.78
C GLN A 57 -4.49 12.50 -3.82
N LYS A 58 -3.51 11.74 -4.33
CA LYS A 58 -2.70 10.83 -3.50
C LYS A 58 -2.00 11.55 -2.35
N TRP A 59 -1.34 12.67 -2.61
CA TRP A 59 -0.66 13.45 -1.57
C TRP A 59 -1.63 14.24 -0.69
N ALA A 60 -2.78 14.65 -1.21
CA ALA A 60 -3.80 15.29 -0.38
C ALA A 60 -4.43 14.30 0.62
N GLU A 61 -4.65 13.05 0.22
CA GLU A 61 -5.11 11.98 1.12
C GLU A 61 -4.05 11.62 2.18
N GLU A 62 -2.76 11.85 1.91
CA GLU A 62 -1.69 11.82 2.94
C GLU A 62 -1.72 13.03 3.89
N SER A 63 -2.73 13.89 3.77
CA SER A 63 -2.95 15.11 4.54
C SER A 63 -2.03 16.29 4.22
N TYR A 64 -1.40 16.32 3.04
CA TYR A 64 -0.68 17.51 2.57
C TYR A 64 -1.63 18.51 1.91
N ALA A 65 -1.34 19.81 2.05
CA ALA A 65 -1.91 20.81 1.16
C ALA A 65 -1.06 20.83 -0.11
N VAL A 66 -1.65 20.55 -1.27
CA VAL A 66 -0.90 20.28 -2.50
C VAL A 66 -1.11 21.39 -3.52
N VAL A 67 -0.05 22.06 -3.94
CA VAL A 67 -0.07 22.90 -5.14
C VAL A 67 0.47 22.09 -6.30
N GLN A 68 -0.30 21.92 -7.37
CA GLN A 68 0.18 21.34 -8.62
C GLN A 68 0.41 22.42 -9.66
N ILE A 69 1.60 22.43 -10.24
CA ILE A 69 2.01 23.25 -11.37
C ILE A 69 2.22 22.31 -12.56
N THR A 70 1.47 22.54 -13.64
CA THR A 70 1.59 21.76 -14.88
C THR A 70 2.32 22.60 -15.92
N LEU A 71 3.55 22.23 -16.26
CA LEU A 71 4.35 23.02 -17.19
C LEU A 71 4.22 22.51 -18.62
N GLU A 72 3.77 23.39 -19.50
CA GLU A 72 3.95 23.21 -20.95
C GLU A 72 5.44 23.25 -21.29
N HIS A 73 5.81 22.59 -22.38
CA HIS A 73 7.22 22.43 -22.75
C HIS A 73 7.90 23.79 -22.92
N GLU A 74 7.28 24.72 -23.64
CA GLU A 74 7.80 26.08 -23.88
C GLU A 74 7.88 26.90 -22.58
N MET A 75 6.87 26.79 -21.71
CA MET A 75 6.83 27.50 -20.42
C MET A 75 7.99 27.09 -19.51
N SER A 76 8.41 25.82 -19.57
CA SER A 76 9.53 25.34 -18.76
C SER A 76 10.89 25.94 -19.15
N ALA A 77 10.99 26.65 -20.30
CA ALA A 77 12.20 27.39 -20.68
C ALA A 77 12.29 28.78 -19.99
N ASP A 78 11.19 29.31 -19.48
CA ASP A 78 11.14 30.62 -18.82
C ASP A 78 11.35 30.48 -17.31
N GLY A 79 12.58 30.69 -16.86
CA GLY A 79 12.91 30.60 -15.44
C GLY A 79 12.20 31.63 -14.56
N GLY A 80 11.88 32.82 -15.09
CA GLY A 80 11.12 33.83 -14.35
C GLY A 80 9.66 33.42 -14.20
N GLY A 81 9.06 32.89 -15.27
CA GLY A 81 7.71 32.33 -15.28
C GLY A 81 7.56 31.14 -14.33
N VAL A 82 8.51 30.19 -14.35
CA VAL A 82 8.51 29.03 -13.44
C VAL A 82 8.59 29.48 -11.98
N LEU A 83 9.52 30.38 -11.65
CA LEU A 83 9.64 30.90 -10.28
C LEU A 83 8.35 31.61 -9.85
N GLY A 84 7.76 32.44 -10.71
CA GLY A 84 6.52 33.16 -10.42
C GLY A 84 5.32 32.24 -10.18
N LEU A 85 5.25 31.07 -10.85
CA LEU A 85 4.23 30.05 -10.55
C LEU A 85 4.45 29.42 -9.17
N VAL A 86 5.71 29.11 -8.83
CA VAL A 86 6.04 28.52 -7.52
C VAL A 86 5.77 29.51 -6.39
N GLU A 87 6.15 30.79 -6.54
CA GLU A 87 5.86 31.86 -5.58
C GLU A 87 4.36 32.07 -5.39
N ARG A 88 3.56 31.98 -6.47
CA ARG A 88 2.10 32.03 -6.39
C ARG A 88 1.52 30.86 -5.61
N GLY A 89 2.05 29.66 -5.81
CA GLY A 89 1.70 28.48 -5.01
C GLY A 89 1.99 28.66 -3.52
N ILE A 90 3.18 29.20 -3.20
CA ILE A 90 3.57 29.51 -1.83
C ILE A 90 2.66 30.57 -1.21
N ALA A 91 2.33 31.63 -1.94
CA ALA A 91 1.39 32.65 -1.47
C ALA A 91 -0.02 32.06 -1.19
N ALA A 92 -0.44 31.06 -1.97
CA ALA A 92 -1.69 30.35 -1.72
C ALA A 92 -1.62 29.51 -0.43
N PHE A 93 -0.51 28.83 -0.16
CA PHE A 93 -0.29 28.16 1.13
C PHE A 93 -0.32 29.14 2.31
N GLU A 94 0.35 30.29 2.17
CA GLU A 94 0.44 31.30 3.22
C GLU A 94 -0.92 31.96 3.53
N SER A 95 -1.82 32.03 2.53
CA SER A 95 -3.18 32.56 2.70
C SER A 95 -4.21 31.51 3.14
N SER A 96 -3.93 30.22 2.95
CA SER A 96 -4.79 29.10 3.37
C SER A 96 -4.72 28.85 4.88
N ASN A 97 -5.83 28.43 5.49
CA ASN A 97 -5.89 27.98 6.89
C ASN A 97 -5.60 26.47 7.02
N GLU A 98 -5.73 25.76 5.91
CA GLU A 98 -5.53 24.33 5.71
C GLU A 98 -4.06 23.95 5.48
N CYS A 99 -3.17 24.95 5.29
CA CYS A 99 -1.74 24.72 5.18
C CYS A 99 -0.99 25.12 6.45
N GLU A 100 -0.02 24.32 6.86
CA GLU A 100 1.00 24.74 7.81
C GLU A 100 1.94 25.73 7.13
N LYS A 101 2.20 26.85 7.80
CA LYS A 101 2.93 27.99 7.26
C LYS A 101 4.29 27.98 7.91
N ASP A 102 5.32 27.51 7.21
CA ASP A 102 6.72 27.66 7.63
C ASP A 102 7.65 27.14 6.53
N ARG A 103 7.52 25.85 6.21
CA ARG A 103 8.33 25.16 5.21
C ARG A 103 7.47 24.29 4.31
N PHE A 104 7.95 24.13 3.08
CA PHE A 104 7.28 23.36 2.03
C PHE A 104 8.23 22.33 1.46
N ALA A 105 7.73 21.29 0.81
CA ALA A 105 8.58 20.41 0.00
C ALA A 105 8.15 20.44 -1.46
N MET A 106 9.04 19.95 -2.34
CA MET A 106 8.81 19.95 -3.78
C MET A 106 8.97 18.56 -4.38
N LEU A 107 8.07 18.17 -5.27
CA LEU A 107 8.11 16.92 -6.03
C LEU A 107 8.17 17.24 -7.51
N ILE A 108 9.12 16.62 -8.20
CA ILE A 108 9.36 16.83 -9.63
C ILE A 108 9.07 15.53 -10.36
N TYR A 109 7.95 15.52 -11.07
CA TYR A 109 7.52 14.43 -11.93
C TYR A 109 8.09 14.63 -13.34
N GLY A 110 8.33 13.53 -14.05
CA GLY A 110 8.93 13.55 -15.38
C GLY A 110 10.46 13.55 -15.37
N SER A 111 11.00 13.36 -16.56
CA SER A 111 12.43 13.33 -16.87
C SER A 111 12.87 14.63 -17.54
N PRO A 112 14.18 14.91 -17.66
CA PRO A 112 14.66 16.07 -18.41
C PRO A 112 14.14 16.15 -19.86
N ALA A 113 13.77 15.02 -20.47
CA ALA A 113 13.22 14.99 -21.83
C ALA A 113 11.75 15.47 -21.92
N ASP A 114 11.04 15.53 -20.79
CA ASP A 114 9.66 16.00 -20.72
C ASP A 114 9.54 17.53 -20.62
N TYR A 115 10.68 18.24 -20.52
CA TYR A 115 10.79 19.68 -20.33
C TYR A 115 11.78 20.30 -21.31
N ALA A 116 11.75 21.63 -21.43
CA ALA A 116 12.65 22.36 -22.31
C ALA A 116 14.12 22.15 -21.93
N PRO A 117 15.05 22.17 -22.91
CA PRO A 117 16.48 22.12 -22.65
C PRO A 117 16.91 23.19 -21.65
N GLY A 118 17.65 22.78 -20.61
CA GLY A 118 18.11 23.67 -19.56
C GLY A 118 17.17 23.83 -18.36
N PHE A 119 15.98 23.20 -18.38
CA PHE A 119 15.04 23.24 -17.25
C PHE A 119 15.67 22.78 -15.93
N GLY A 120 16.58 21.80 -15.94
CA GLY A 120 17.31 21.40 -14.73
C GLY A 120 18.08 22.57 -14.07
N LYS A 121 18.68 23.46 -14.85
CA LYS A 121 19.35 24.66 -14.30
C LYS A 121 18.34 25.67 -13.73
N ILE A 122 17.20 25.84 -14.40
CA ILE A 122 16.11 26.68 -13.91
C ILE A 122 15.59 26.15 -12.57
N LEU A 123 15.41 24.83 -12.46
CA LEU A 123 14.96 24.16 -11.25
C LEU A 123 15.94 24.34 -10.09
N GLY A 124 17.25 24.17 -10.33
CA GLY A 124 18.28 24.48 -9.33
C GLY A 124 18.27 25.94 -8.87
N ASN A 125 18.03 26.88 -9.79
CA ASN A 125 17.88 28.31 -9.43
C ASN A 125 16.62 28.56 -8.57
N VAL A 126 15.50 27.91 -8.90
CA VAL A 126 14.26 28.00 -8.10
C VAL A 126 14.48 27.44 -6.70
N ILE A 127 15.09 26.25 -6.58
CA ILE A 127 15.45 25.64 -5.29
C ILE A 127 16.34 26.58 -4.47
N THR A 128 17.35 27.18 -5.11
CA THR A 128 18.26 28.14 -4.48
C THR A 128 17.53 29.40 -3.99
N ALA A 129 16.64 29.96 -4.81
CA ALA A 129 15.82 31.12 -4.43
C ALA A 129 14.91 30.83 -3.23
N LEU A 130 14.46 29.59 -3.10
CA LEU A 130 13.54 29.13 -2.05
C LEU A 130 14.23 28.52 -0.83
N ASN A 131 15.57 28.48 -0.76
CA ASN A 131 16.32 27.68 0.21
C ASN A 131 15.86 27.82 1.68
N ARG A 132 15.39 29.01 2.10
CA ARG A 132 14.89 29.23 3.46
C ARG A 132 13.48 28.68 3.72
N LYS A 133 12.65 28.56 2.68
CA LYS A 133 11.28 28.05 2.73
C LYS A 133 11.18 26.57 2.33
N LEU A 134 12.14 26.05 1.58
CA LEU A 134 12.12 24.67 1.08
C LEU A 134 12.76 23.73 2.12
N ALA A 135 12.02 22.68 2.49
CA ALA A 135 12.44 21.65 3.43
C ALA A 135 13.23 20.53 2.77
N ALA A 136 12.77 20.08 1.61
CA ALA A 136 13.33 18.98 0.86
C ALA A 136 12.77 18.95 -0.57
N ALA A 137 13.45 18.22 -1.46
CA ALA A 137 12.98 17.95 -2.81
C ALA A 137 13.01 16.45 -3.15
N VAL A 138 12.04 15.99 -3.92
CA VAL A 138 11.95 14.61 -4.43
C VAL A 138 11.86 14.65 -5.96
N PHE A 139 12.69 13.84 -6.61
CA PHE A 139 12.74 13.73 -8.07
C PHE A 139 12.42 12.30 -8.51
N PHE A 140 11.61 12.13 -9.55
CA PHE A 140 11.29 10.82 -10.14
C PHE A 140 12.10 10.51 -11.42
N SER A 141 13.21 11.21 -11.60
CA SER A 141 14.20 10.98 -12.65
C SER A 141 15.57 11.51 -12.22
N SER A 142 16.58 11.32 -13.07
CA SER A 142 17.91 11.88 -12.85
C SER A 142 17.95 13.33 -13.31
N TRP A 143 18.31 14.22 -12.40
CA TRP A 143 18.46 15.64 -12.66
C TRP A 143 19.89 16.05 -12.32
N ASN A 144 20.55 16.79 -13.20
CA ASN A 144 21.89 17.29 -12.95
C ASN A 144 21.81 18.51 -12.02
N MET A 145 21.71 18.24 -10.72
CA MET A 145 21.65 19.22 -9.64
C MET A 145 23.06 19.42 -9.05
N SER A 146 23.53 20.66 -8.96
CA SER A 146 24.86 21.00 -8.42
C SER A 146 24.75 21.63 -7.04
N GLU A 147 25.43 21.07 -6.04
CA GLU A 147 25.69 21.63 -4.70
C GLU A 147 24.50 22.35 -4.04
N GLU A 148 23.36 21.67 -3.95
CA GLU A 148 22.18 22.20 -3.27
C GLU A 148 22.27 21.95 -1.76
N SER A 149 21.98 22.99 -0.97
CA SER A 149 22.02 22.95 0.50
C SER A 149 20.82 22.26 1.15
N ILE A 150 19.84 21.78 0.36
CA ILE A 150 18.65 21.10 0.86
C ILE A 150 18.78 19.57 0.75
N PRO A 151 18.08 18.81 1.59
CA PRO A 151 17.91 17.37 1.42
C PRO A 151 17.19 17.02 0.12
N ILE A 152 17.71 16.03 -0.61
CA ILE A 152 17.16 15.54 -1.88
C ILE A 152 16.98 14.02 -1.85
N LEU A 153 15.85 13.56 -2.40
CA LEU A 153 15.58 12.17 -2.72
C LEU A 153 15.36 11.99 -4.23
N SER A 154 16.03 11.02 -4.86
CA SER A 154 15.81 10.72 -6.28
C SER A 154 15.44 9.25 -6.49
N HIS A 155 14.40 9.03 -7.30
CA HIS A 155 13.96 7.73 -7.78
C HIS A 155 14.31 7.62 -9.26
N ILE A 156 15.24 6.73 -9.60
CA ILE A 156 15.84 6.63 -10.92
C ILE A 156 15.35 5.36 -11.64
N PRO A 157 14.71 5.49 -12.82
CA PRO A 157 14.38 4.36 -13.66
C PRO A 157 15.59 3.56 -14.12
N GLY A 158 15.45 2.24 -14.19
CA GLY A 158 16.46 1.31 -14.70
C GLY A 158 17.61 1.03 -13.73
N ASN A 159 18.61 0.32 -14.26
CA ASN A 159 19.82 -0.07 -13.53
C ASN A 159 20.82 1.08 -13.44
N PHE A 160 20.51 2.11 -12.65
CA PHE A 160 21.58 2.94 -12.11
C PHE A 160 22.20 2.16 -10.94
N GLN A 161 23.40 1.60 -11.13
CA GLN A 161 24.17 1.02 -10.02
C GLN A 161 24.89 2.13 -9.26
N PRO A 162 24.41 2.42 -8.04
CA PRO A 162 25.27 2.38 -6.88
C PRO A 162 24.82 1.17 -6.04
N THR A 163 25.77 0.34 -5.64
CA THR A 163 25.56 -0.72 -4.66
C THR A 163 25.16 -0.07 -3.33
N GLY A 164 23.87 0.12 -3.13
CA GLY A 164 23.30 0.87 -1.99
C GLY A 164 23.09 2.35 -2.30
N PRO A 165 22.44 3.11 -1.39
CA PRO A 165 22.29 4.55 -1.58
C PRO A 165 23.67 5.19 -1.68
N ALA A 166 23.98 5.82 -2.82
CA ALA A 166 25.11 6.73 -2.92
C ALA A 166 24.76 7.98 -2.08
N LYS A 167 25.04 7.91 -0.77
CA LYS A 167 24.87 9.06 0.12
C LYS A 167 26.01 10.04 -0.15
N LYS A 168 25.72 11.11 -0.88
CA LYS A 168 26.30 12.41 -0.51
C LYS A 168 25.49 12.93 0.67
N ASP A 169 26.08 13.69 1.59
CA ASP A 169 25.46 13.99 2.90
C ASP A 169 24.00 14.50 2.84
N ASN A 170 23.60 15.15 1.73
CA ASN A 170 22.23 15.65 1.48
C ASN A 170 21.48 14.99 0.31
N HIS A 171 21.96 13.91 -0.30
CA HIS A 171 21.32 13.28 -1.46
C HIS A 171 21.17 11.77 -1.29
N THR A 172 19.92 11.29 -1.31
CA THR A 172 19.59 9.86 -1.31
C THR A 172 19.06 9.45 -2.69
N VAL A 173 19.57 8.35 -3.22
CA VAL A 173 19.19 7.84 -4.55
C VAL A 173 18.72 6.39 -4.44
N TYR A 174 17.58 6.08 -5.05
CA TYR A 174 17.08 4.72 -5.27
C TYR A 174 16.91 4.47 -6.76
N SER A 175 17.30 3.27 -7.21
CA SER A 175 17.09 2.80 -8.58
C SER A 175 16.08 1.66 -8.64
N TYR A 176 15.40 1.54 -9.78
CA TYR A 176 14.30 0.62 -10.00
C TYR A 176 14.56 -0.18 -11.28
N ALA A 177 15.17 -1.36 -11.12
CA ALA A 177 15.63 -2.19 -12.24
C ALA A 177 14.52 -2.59 -13.23
N ASP A 178 13.29 -2.71 -12.73
CA ASP A 178 12.14 -3.15 -13.51
C ASP A 178 11.43 -2.00 -14.25
N VAL A 179 11.74 -0.73 -14.00
CA VAL A 179 11.04 0.41 -14.61
C VAL A 179 11.88 1.07 -15.72
N SER A 180 11.22 1.49 -16.79
CA SER A 180 11.83 2.01 -18.03
C SER A 180 11.91 3.52 -18.12
N SER A 181 11.01 4.26 -17.46
CA SER A 181 10.91 5.71 -17.57
C SER A 181 10.42 6.37 -16.28
N ALA A 182 10.50 7.70 -16.20
CA ALA A 182 10.03 8.50 -15.06
C ALA A 182 8.50 8.42 -14.88
N GLY A 183 7.76 7.98 -15.90
CA GLY A 183 6.31 7.80 -15.84
C GLY A 183 5.88 6.62 -14.98
N PHE A 184 6.80 5.80 -14.45
CA PHE A 184 6.48 4.63 -13.63
C PHE A 184 5.67 4.95 -12.37
N ILE A 185 5.76 6.19 -11.88
CA ILE A 185 5.08 6.71 -10.67
C ILE A 185 3.74 7.39 -10.98
N VAL A 186 3.35 7.49 -12.26
CA VAL A 186 2.16 8.24 -12.70
C VAL A 186 1.08 7.28 -13.16
N PRO A 187 0.00 7.10 -12.38
CA PRO A 187 -1.12 6.26 -12.79
C PRO A 187 -1.71 6.67 -14.14
N GLY A 188 -1.95 5.68 -15.01
CA GLY A 188 -2.42 5.88 -16.39
C GLY A 188 -1.34 6.28 -17.41
N HIS A 189 -0.08 6.43 -16.99
CA HIS A 189 1.05 6.46 -17.92
C HIS A 189 1.35 5.04 -18.46
N ALA A 190 1.84 4.92 -19.70
CA ALA A 190 2.12 3.62 -20.33
C ALA A 190 3.15 2.77 -19.56
N ASP A 191 4.14 3.43 -18.95
CA ASP A 191 5.17 2.79 -18.13
C ASP A 191 4.79 2.66 -16.63
N PHE A 192 3.55 2.98 -16.23
CA PHE A 192 3.14 2.90 -14.82
C PHE A 192 3.35 1.50 -14.24
N LYS A 193 4.02 1.41 -13.08
CA LYS A 193 4.26 0.14 -12.38
C LYS A 193 3.87 0.25 -10.93
N ILE A 194 2.68 -0.24 -10.59
CA ILE A 194 2.07 -0.10 -9.26
C ILE A 194 2.98 -0.52 -8.10
N THR A 195 3.71 -1.63 -8.23
CA THR A 195 4.59 -2.14 -7.16
C THR A 195 5.76 -1.19 -6.91
N SER A 196 6.49 -0.80 -7.97
CA SER A 196 7.64 0.11 -7.87
C SER A 196 7.20 1.53 -7.50
N ALA A 197 6.05 1.98 -8.00
CA ALA A 197 5.40 3.23 -7.61
C ALA A 197 5.06 3.25 -6.12
N GLY A 198 4.48 2.17 -5.58
CA GLY A 198 4.17 2.03 -4.16
C GLY A 198 5.43 2.13 -3.28
N VAL A 199 6.49 1.41 -3.63
CA VAL A 199 7.78 1.47 -2.89
C VAL A 199 8.40 2.87 -2.96
N ALA A 200 8.38 3.52 -4.13
CA ALA A 200 8.85 4.90 -4.29
C ALA A 200 8.02 5.89 -3.46
N HIS A 201 6.70 5.71 -3.40
CA HIS A 201 5.79 6.53 -2.59
C HIS A 201 6.13 6.42 -1.10
N THR A 202 6.26 5.21 -0.54
CA THR A 202 6.62 5.01 0.88
C THR A 202 7.97 5.63 1.23
N ARG A 203 8.97 5.50 0.35
CA ARG A 203 10.29 6.12 0.53
C ARG A 203 10.19 7.65 0.50
N SER A 204 9.43 8.21 -0.45
CA SER A 204 9.16 9.65 -0.53
C SER A 204 8.43 10.16 0.70
N LEU A 205 7.37 9.47 1.15
CA LEU A 205 6.60 9.85 2.32
C LEU A 205 7.46 9.84 3.58
N THR A 206 8.28 8.81 3.76
CA THR A 206 9.22 8.71 4.91
C THR A 206 10.20 9.87 4.91
N PHE A 207 10.77 10.19 3.74
CA PHE A 207 11.70 11.28 3.56
C PHE A 207 11.03 12.65 3.82
N LEU A 208 9.85 12.88 3.27
CA LEU A 208 9.10 14.13 3.43
C LEU A 208 8.65 14.34 4.86
N LYS A 209 8.06 13.33 5.52
CA LYS A 209 7.66 13.42 6.94
C LYS A 209 8.84 13.79 7.83
N LYS A 210 10.02 13.21 7.58
CA LYS A 210 11.26 13.56 8.32
C LYS A 210 11.65 15.03 8.16
N HIS A 211 11.54 15.60 6.97
CA HIS A 211 12.03 16.95 6.68
C HIS A 211 10.99 18.05 6.90
N LEU A 212 9.70 17.72 6.82
CA LEU A 212 8.58 18.61 7.13
C LEU A 212 8.05 18.46 8.56
N ASN A 213 8.53 17.45 9.30
CA ASN A 213 8.06 17.10 10.65
C ASN A 213 6.54 16.79 10.70
N GLY A 214 6.04 16.10 9.69
CA GLY A 214 4.63 15.73 9.59
C GLY A 214 4.18 15.50 8.14
N PRO A 215 2.90 15.15 7.94
CA PRO A 215 1.90 14.87 8.98
C PRO A 215 2.11 13.48 9.59
N TYR A 216 1.91 13.36 10.91
CA TYR A 216 2.00 12.10 11.65
C TYR A 216 0.63 11.64 12.10
N PHE A 217 0.36 10.34 11.94
CA PHE A 217 -0.88 9.69 12.31
C PHE A 217 -0.58 8.51 13.21
N ASP A 218 -1.44 8.29 14.20
CA ASP A 218 -1.42 7.09 15.02
C ASP A 218 -2.05 5.95 14.21
N LEU A 219 -1.21 5.23 13.47
CA LEU A 219 -1.65 4.16 12.58
C LEU A 219 -2.31 3.01 13.36
N GLU A 220 -1.85 2.74 14.58
CA GLU A 220 -2.43 1.69 15.42
C GLU A 220 -3.85 2.04 15.81
N LYS A 221 -4.08 3.28 16.25
CA LYS A 221 -5.42 3.76 16.56
C LYS A 221 -6.36 3.75 15.35
N ILE A 222 -5.86 4.07 14.16
CA ILE A 222 -6.63 3.99 12.91
C ILE A 222 -7.04 2.53 12.66
N TRP A 223 -6.12 1.59 12.84
CA TRP A 223 -6.38 0.18 12.62
C TRP A 223 -7.30 -0.44 13.70
N GLU A 224 -7.12 -0.06 14.96
CA GLU A 224 -8.03 -0.42 16.06
C GLU A 224 -9.44 0.12 15.84
N GLU A 225 -9.59 1.35 15.36
CA GLU A 225 -10.89 1.91 14.98
C GLU A 225 -11.53 1.08 13.86
N HIS A 226 -10.76 0.75 12.82
CA HIS A 226 -11.24 -0.04 11.68
C HIS A 226 -11.76 -1.41 12.13
N THR A 227 -10.91 -2.18 12.82
CA THR A 227 -11.22 -3.53 13.31
C THR A 227 -12.36 -3.53 14.33
N TRP A 228 -12.45 -2.50 15.18
CA TRP A 228 -13.59 -2.34 16.08
C TRP A 228 -14.92 -2.22 15.31
N TYR A 229 -14.95 -1.47 14.21
CA TYR A 229 -16.16 -1.36 13.39
C TYR A 229 -16.52 -2.66 12.67
N GLU A 230 -15.53 -3.46 12.27
CA GLU A 230 -15.77 -4.75 11.61
C GLU A 230 -16.26 -5.84 12.58
N PHE A 231 -15.65 -5.96 13.75
CA PHE A 231 -15.87 -7.09 14.66
C PHE A 231 -16.69 -6.76 15.91
N GLY A 232 -16.51 -5.57 16.48
CA GLY A 232 -17.16 -5.13 17.72
C GLY A 232 -18.52 -4.48 17.46
N ASP A 233 -18.52 -3.34 16.77
CA ASP A 233 -19.74 -2.58 16.43
C ASP A 233 -20.49 -3.18 15.25
N ARG A 234 -19.79 -3.94 14.38
CA ARG A 234 -20.33 -4.62 13.19
C ARG A 234 -21.12 -3.68 12.28
N SER A 235 -20.49 -2.58 11.85
CA SER A 235 -21.11 -1.53 11.04
C SER A 235 -20.39 -1.33 9.72
N VAL A 236 -21.02 -1.76 8.62
CA VAL A 236 -20.53 -1.54 7.24
C VAL A 236 -20.26 -0.06 6.97
N GLU A 237 -21.19 0.82 7.37
CA GLU A 237 -21.09 2.26 7.11
C GLU A 237 -19.87 2.87 7.82
N LYS A 238 -19.64 2.53 9.09
CA LYS A 238 -18.51 3.06 9.85
C LYS A 238 -17.18 2.46 9.39
N THR A 239 -17.14 1.16 9.07
CA THR A 239 -15.97 0.52 8.45
C THR A 239 -15.60 1.24 7.15
N MET A 240 -16.56 1.44 6.24
CA MET A 240 -16.32 2.15 4.98
C MET A 240 -15.94 3.63 5.18
N ALA A 241 -16.28 4.24 6.32
CA ALA A 241 -15.90 5.62 6.68
C ALA A 241 -14.48 5.74 7.26
N THR A 242 -13.76 4.65 7.43
CA THR A 242 -12.31 4.64 7.75
C THR A 242 -11.44 4.39 6.53
N MET A 243 -12.04 4.18 5.36
CA MET A 243 -11.35 3.90 4.11
C MET A 243 -11.32 5.12 3.18
N VAL A 244 -10.39 5.14 2.22
CA VAL A 244 -10.27 6.17 1.18
C VAL A 244 -11.39 6.09 0.13
N GLN A 245 -11.29 6.91 -0.92
CA GLN A 245 -12.25 6.96 -2.02
C GLN A 245 -12.22 5.68 -2.89
N GLU A 246 -11.04 5.13 -3.16
CA GLU A 246 -10.86 3.90 -3.96
C GLU A 246 -10.19 2.78 -3.14
N PRO A 247 -10.87 2.18 -2.15
CA PRO A 247 -10.29 1.17 -1.29
C PRO A 247 -10.43 -0.25 -1.86
N TYR A 248 -9.64 -1.19 -1.38
CA TYR A 248 -9.91 -2.61 -1.59
C TYR A 248 -9.42 -3.52 -0.46
N VAL A 249 -10.05 -4.68 -0.32
CA VAL A 249 -9.60 -5.76 0.57
C VAL A 249 -9.41 -7.01 -0.27
N ASN A 250 -8.33 -7.76 0.01
CA ASN A 250 -8.06 -9.04 -0.64
C ASN A 250 -7.67 -10.10 0.38
N HIS A 251 -8.54 -11.09 0.56
CA HIS A 251 -8.25 -12.33 1.25
C HIS A 251 -7.55 -13.29 0.28
N ILE A 252 -6.22 -13.37 0.39
CA ILE A 252 -5.37 -14.05 -0.59
C ILE A 252 -5.77 -15.52 -0.81
N PRO A 253 -6.01 -16.35 0.22
CA PRO A 253 -6.20 -17.79 0.03
C PRO A 253 -7.52 -18.15 -0.66
N THR A 254 -8.57 -17.37 -0.46
CA THR A 254 -9.90 -17.61 -1.03
C THR A 254 -10.24 -16.67 -2.18
N MET A 255 -9.35 -15.70 -2.49
CA MET A 255 -9.57 -14.65 -3.49
C MET A 255 -10.87 -13.87 -3.26
N THR A 256 -11.28 -13.73 -1.99
CA THR A 256 -12.48 -12.97 -1.61
C THR A 256 -12.13 -11.54 -1.21
N GLY A 257 -13.12 -10.65 -1.22
CA GLY A 257 -12.94 -9.24 -0.91
C GLY A 257 -13.78 -8.34 -1.79
N GLY A 258 -13.39 -7.08 -1.90
CA GLY A 258 -14.08 -6.09 -2.72
C GLY A 258 -13.16 -4.97 -3.15
N ILE A 259 -13.40 -4.45 -4.36
CA ILE A 259 -12.63 -3.36 -4.97
C ILE A 259 -13.55 -2.16 -5.22
N GLY A 260 -13.13 -0.99 -4.73
CA GLY A 260 -13.90 0.25 -4.75
C GLY A 260 -15.05 0.21 -3.73
N ARG A 261 -15.57 1.39 -3.38
CA ARG A 261 -16.51 1.51 -2.26
C ARG A 261 -17.78 0.69 -2.42
N ALA A 262 -18.35 0.65 -3.63
CA ALA A 262 -19.61 -0.05 -3.87
C ALA A 262 -19.48 -1.58 -3.68
N ARG A 263 -18.46 -2.20 -4.31
CA ARG A 263 -18.27 -3.66 -4.21
C ARG A 263 -17.79 -4.06 -2.83
N LEU A 264 -16.93 -3.26 -2.21
CA LEU A 264 -16.44 -3.53 -0.86
C LEU A 264 -17.55 -3.38 0.20
N SER A 265 -18.41 -2.37 0.08
CA SER A 265 -19.59 -2.24 0.98
C SER A 265 -20.50 -3.46 0.86
N LYS A 266 -20.74 -3.93 -0.37
CA LYS A 266 -21.53 -5.15 -0.62
C LYS A 266 -20.88 -6.38 0.00
N PHE A 267 -19.57 -6.56 -0.21
CA PHE A 267 -18.82 -7.65 0.40
C PHE A 267 -18.89 -7.62 1.93
N TYR A 268 -18.72 -6.45 2.54
CA TYR A 268 -18.84 -6.31 4.00
C TYR A 268 -20.22 -6.64 4.53
N LEU A 269 -21.26 -6.20 3.82
CA LEU A 269 -22.65 -6.44 4.19
C LEU A 269 -23.04 -7.91 4.05
N GLU A 270 -22.68 -8.55 2.94
CA GLU A 270 -23.23 -9.86 2.56
C GLU A 270 -22.31 -11.03 2.94
N ASN A 271 -20.99 -10.82 3.02
CA ASN A 271 -20.04 -11.92 3.08
C ASN A 271 -19.05 -11.86 4.25
N PHE A 272 -18.93 -10.74 4.98
CA PHE A 272 -17.89 -10.57 6.01
C PHE A 272 -18.43 -10.22 7.41
N ILE A 273 -18.82 -8.97 7.65
CA ILE A 273 -19.05 -8.41 9.00
C ILE A 273 -20.06 -9.24 9.81
N PHE A 274 -21.16 -9.63 9.17
CA PHE A 274 -22.22 -10.39 9.81
C PHE A 274 -22.03 -11.91 9.73
N ASN A 275 -21.09 -12.39 8.92
CA ASN A 275 -20.78 -13.82 8.73
C ASN A 275 -19.71 -14.33 9.71
N ASN A 276 -19.09 -13.46 10.49
CA ASN A 276 -18.19 -13.87 11.57
C ASN A 276 -18.96 -14.43 12.77
N PRO A 277 -18.66 -15.64 13.28
CA PRO A 277 -19.22 -16.19 14.52
C PRO A 277 -19.17 -15.20 15.71
N THR A 278 -20.00 -15.44 16.71
CA THR A 278 -20.07 -14.58 17.90
C THR A 278 -18.87 -14.75 18.82
N ASP A 279 -18.22 -15.91 18.77
CA ASP A 279 -17.01 -16.23 19.53
C ASP A 279 -15.72 -15.96 18.75
N THR A 280 -15.80 -15.27 17.60
CA THR A 280 -14.62 -14.83 16.84
C THR A 280 -13.73 -13.96 17.71
N ALA A 281 -12.44 -14.31 17.78
CA ALA A 281 -11.42 -13.58 18.52
C ALA A 281 -10.15 -13.40 17.68
N LEU A 282 -9.52 -12.24 17.84
CA LEU A 282 -8.22 -11.90 17.25
C LEU A 282 -7.15 -11.90 18.35
N GLU A 283 -6.26 -12.88 18.33
CA GLU A 283 -5.13 -12.95 19.26
C GLU A 283 -3.88 -12.37 18.58
N LEU A 284 -3.57 -11.09 18.82
CA LEU A 284 -2.37 -10.45 18.25
C LEU A 284 -1.09 -11.14 18.76
N ILE A 285 -0.22 -11.56 17.84
CA ILE A 285 1.08 -12.19 18.14
C ILE A 285 2.21 -11.16 17.99
N SER A 286 2.22 -10.44 16.87
CA SER A 286 3.23 -9.43 16.59
C SER A 286 2.63 -8.31 15.73
N ARG A 287 3.20 -7.12 15.85
CA ARG A 287 2.85 -5.95 15.04
C ARG A 287 4.10 -5.20 14.62
N THR A 288 4.19 -4.89 13.33
CA THR A 288 5.20 -3.99 12.77
C THR A 288 4.52 -2.75 12.20
N VAL A 289 4.90 -1.57 12.70
CA VAL A 289 4.37 -0.28 12.25
C VAL A 289 5.39 0.40 11.33
N GLY A 290 4.99 0.66 10.09
CA GLY A 290 5.76 1.43 9.10
C GLY A 290 5.29 2.89 9.02
N THR A 291 5.77 3.61 8.00
CA THR A 291 5.37 5.01 7.75
C THR A 291 3.92 5.17 7.29
N ASP A 292 3.42 4.15 6.57
CA ASP A 292 2.14 4.12 5.84
C ASP A 292 1.43 2.76 5.93
N ARG A 293 1.87 1.87 6.83
CA ARG A 293 1.30 0.51 6.91
C ARG A 293 1.50 -0.13 8.26
N ILE A 294 0.65 -1.10 8.55
CA ILE A 294 0.77 -2.03 9.66
C ILE A 294 0.86 -3.45 9.09
N VAL A 295 1.75 -4.25 9.67
CA VAL A 295 1.80 -5.69 9.44
C VAL A 295 1.52 -6.39 10.76
N ASP A 296 0.39 -7.11 10.82
CA ASP A 296 -0.02 -7.88 11.99
C ASP A 296 0.15 -9.37 11.71
N GLU A 297 0.76 -10.07 12.65
CA GLU A 297 0.64 -11.53 12.80
C GLU A 297 -0.31 -11.80 13.95
N PHE A 298 -1.35 -12.60 13.72
CA PHE A 298 -2.36 -12.88 14.74
C PHE A 298 -2.97 -14.28 14.55
N ILE A 299 -3.58 -14.82 15.60
CA ILE A 299 -4.37 -16.05 15.52
C ILE A 299 -5.85 -15.66 15.44
N PHE A 300 -6.51 -16.09 14.36
CA PHE A 300 -7.95 -15.97 14.18
C PHE A 300 -8.62 -17.21 14.76
N SER A 301 -9.37 -17.01 15.85
CA SER A 301 -10.01 -18.08 16.62
C SER A 301 -11.53 -17.99 16.51
N LEU A 302 -12.22 -19.09 16.23
CA LEU A 302 -13.69 -19.16 16.20
C LEU A 302 -14.22 -20.60 16.28
N THR A 303 -15.51 -20.77 16.53
CA THR A 303 -16.21 -22.04 16.26
C THR A 303 -16.92 -21.97 14.91
N HIS A 304 -16.70 -22.94 14.02
CA HIS A 304 -17.35 -22.99 12.69
C HIS A 304 -18.82 -23.45 12.80
N ASN A 305 -19.66 -22.62 13.41
CA ASN A 305 -21.07 -22.87 13.74
C ASN A 305 -22.09 -22.20 12.78
N LYS A 306 -21.60 -21.44 11.81
CA LYS A 306 -22.36 -20.87 10.70
C LYS A 306 -21.46 -20.76 9.47
N GLU A 307 -22.04 -20.52 8.30
CA GLU A 307 -21.30 -20.36 7.05
C GLU A 307 -20.45 -19.07 7.09
N ILE A 308 -19.21 -19.16 6.60
CA ILE A 308 -18.21 -18.08 6.61
C ILE A 308 -17.58 -17.95 5.22
N ASP A 309 -18.33 -17.41 4.26
CA ASP A 309 -17.95 -17.39 2.83
C ASP A 309 -16.54 -16.88 2.54
N TRP A 310 -16.10 -15.86 3.27
CA TRP A 310 -14.81 -15.24 3.04
C TRP A 310 -13.64 -16.15 3.45
N LEU A 311 -13.85 -17.06 4.42
CA LEU A 311 -12.83 -17.97 4.97
C LEU A 311 -12.97 -19.40 4.40
N LEU A 312 -14.21 -19.85 4.23
CA LEU A 312 -14.58 -21.24 3.89
C LEU A 312 -15.71 -21.25 2.86
N PRO A 313 -15.49 -20.73 1.64
CA PRO A 313 -16.54 -20.61 0.64
C PRO A 313 -17.15 -21.98 0.32
N GLY A 314 -18.47 -22.10 0.50
CA GLY A 314 -19.25 -23.30 0.18
C GLY A 314 -19.12 -24.46 1.18
N ILE A 315 -18.50 -24.27 2.34
CA ILE A 315 -18.42 -25.31 3.38
C ILE A 315 -19.45 -25.01 4.48
N PRO A 316 -20.45 -25.88 4.68
CA PRO A 316 -21.43 -25.73 5.76
C PRO A 316 -20.80 -25.84 7.16
N PRO A 317 -21.53 -25.38 8.20
CA PRO A 317 -21.05 -25.44 9.58
C PRO A 317 -20.65 -26.85 10.00
N THR A 318 -19.47 -26.96 10.61
CA THR A 318 -18.92 -28.24 11.10
C THR A 318 -18.99 -28.38 12.62
N GLY A 319 -19.22 -27.27 13.33
CA GLY A 319 -19.17 -27.19 14.79
C GLY A 319 -17.76 -27.30 15.40
N LYS A 320 -16.71 -27.42 14.58
CA LYS A 320 -15.33 -27.55 15.07
C LYS A 320 -14.72 -26.19 15.43
N PRO A 321 -13.88 -26.14 16.48
CA PRO A 321 -13.09 -24.96 16.79
C PRO A 321 -11.96 -24.81 15.77
N LEU A 322 -11.67 -23.56 15.42
CA LEU A 322 -10.56 -23.15 14.57
C LEU A 322 -9.66 -22.18 15.34
N ARG A 323 -8.34 -22.36 15.19
CA ARG A 323 -7.30 -21.40 15.58
C ARG A 323 -6.30 -21.32 14.44
N ILE A 324 -6.34 -20.23 13.68
CA ILE A 324 -5.64 -20.15 12.39
C ILE A 324 -4.63 -19.00 12.44
N PRO A 325 -3.35 -19.23 12.11
CA PRO A 325 -2.40 -18.14 11.91
C PRO A 325 -2.76 -17.28 10.71
N PHE A 326 -2.81 -15.98 10.92
CA PHE A 326 -3.07 -14.96 9.91
C PHE A 326 -1.91 -13.96 9.84
N THR A 327 -1.69 -13.43 8.64
CA THR A 327 -0.88 -12.23 8.41
C THR A 327 -1.74 -11.21 7.68
N SER A 328 -1.81 -9.99 8.21
CA SER A 328 -2.45 -8.85 7.53
C SER A 328 -1.43 -7.78 7.21
N VAL A 329 -1.48 -7.25 5.99
CA VAL A 329 -0.73 -6.07 5.56
C VAL A 329 -1.74 -4.96 5.24
N VAL A 330 -1.89 -4.05 6.19
CA VAL A 330 -2.84 -2.94 6.18
C VAL A 330 -2.13 -1.67 5.73
N ASN A 331 -2.57 -1.05 4.64
CA ASN A 331 -1.93 0.13 4.10
C ASN A 331 -2.83 1.35 4.28
N ILE A 332 -2.23 2.42 4.79
CA ILE A 332 -2.90 3.62 5.27
C ILE A 332 -2.32 4.82 4.51
N ARG A 333 -3.21 5.70 4.09
CA ARG A 333 -2.90 6.99 3.49
C ARG A 333 -3.48 8.07 4.38
N GLY A 334 -2.62 8.89 4.98
CA GLY A 334 -3.02 9.84 6.02
C GLY A 334 -3.74 9.14 7.17
N ASP A 335 -5.05 9.38 7.29
CA ASP A 335 -5.90 8.86 8.36
C ASP A 335 -6.84 7.73 7.94
N ARG A 336 -6.62 7.13 6.75
CA ARG A 336 -7.54 6.17 6.14
C ARG A 336 -6.85 4.98 5.50
N LEU A 337 -7.52 3.83 5.56
CA LEU A 337 -7.07 2.63 4.88
C LEU A 337 -7.34 2.75 3.38
N TYR A 338 -6.37 2.36 2.56
CA TYR A 338 -6.57 2.25 1.12
C TYR A 338 -6.50 0.83 0.60
N HIS A 339 -5.77 -0.07 1.25
CA HIS A 339 -5.99 -1.50 1.02
C HIS A 339 -5.46 -2.42 2.11
N GLU A 340 -5.99 -3.63 2.10
CA GLU A 340 -5.59 -4.72 2.99
C GLU A 340 -5.32 -6.00 2.20
N HIS A 341 -4.22 -6.66 2.53
CA HIS A 341 -3.92 -8.00 2.07
C HIS A 341 -3.85 -8.93 3.27
N ILE A 342 -4.75 -9.90 3.32
CA ILE A 342 -4.87 -10.83 4.45
C ILE A 342 -4.60 -12.24 3.94
N ALA A 343 -3.65 -12.92 4.56
CA ALA A 343 -3.23 -14.26 4.19
C ALA A 343 -3.29 -15.22 5.38
N TRP A 344 -3.56 -16.48 5.08
CA TRP A 344 -3.51 -17.61 6.00
C TRP A 344 -3.26 -18.89 5.19
N ASP A 345 -3.01 -20.00 5.87
CA ASP A 345 -2.86 -21.31 5.22
C ASP A 345 -4.20 -22.06 5.19
N GLN A 346 -4.81 -22.18 4.01
CA GLN A 346 -6.10 -22.90 3.86
C GLN A 346 -5.99 -24.39 4.19
N ALA A 347 -4.83 -25.03 3.97
CA ALA A 347 -4.65 -26.45 4.28
C ALA A 347 -4.75 -26.68 5.80
N THR A 348 -4.12 -25.80 6.60
CA THR A 348 -4.28 -25.77 8.06
C THR A 348 -5.75 -25.67 8.49
N VAL A 349 -6.55 -24.82 7.83
CA VAL A 349 -7.98 -24.70 8.14
C VAL A 349 -8.71 -26.02 7.87
N LEU A 350 -8.51 -26.61 6.70
CA LEU A 350 -9.17 -27.85 6.29
C LEU A 350 -8.76 -29.05 7.16
N VAL A 351 -7.50 -29.11 7.63
CA VAL A 351 -7.05 -30.12 8.60
C VAL A 351 -7.81 -29.97 9.92
N GLN A 352 -7.94 -28.76 10.47
CA GLN A 352 -8.68 -28.52 11.72
C GLN A 352 -10.17 -28.88 11.57
N LEU A 353 -10.75 -28.64 10.39
CA LEU A 353 -12.11 -29.07 10.07
C LEU A 353 -12.24 -30.58 9.85
N GLY A 354 -11.15 -31.33 9.76
CA GLY A 354 -11.13 -32.75 9.37
C GLY A 354 -11.68 -33.00 7.97
N LEU A 355 -11.50 -32.03 7.06
CA LEU A 355 -11.89 -32.11 5.66
C LEU A 355 -10.69 -32.34 4.73
N MET A 356 -9.46 -32.26 5.26
CA MET A 356 -8.24 -32.63 4.55
C MET A 356 -7.86 -34.08 4.88
N PRO A 357 -7.80 -34.99 3.89
CA PRO A 357 -7.24 -36.32 4.08
C PRO A 357 -5.79 -36.26 4.57
N GLU A 358 -5.39 -37.19 5.42
CA GLU A 358 -4.00 -37.26 5.90
C GLU A 358 -3.02 -37.64 4.77
N TYR A 359 -3.48 -38.43 3.80
CA TYR A 359 -2.72 -38.86 2.64
C TYR A 359 -3.44 -38.48 1.35
N LEU A 360 -2.68 -38.01 0.38
CA LEU A 360 -3.15 -37.72 -0.98
C LEU A 360 -2.40 -38.59 -2.00
N PRO A 361 -3.04 -38.93 -3.14
CA PRO A 361 -2.38 -39.68 -4.20
C PRO A 361 -1.11 -38.99 -4.70
N TYR A 362 -0.08 -39.79 -4.98
CA TYR A 362 1.14 -39.36 -5.66
C TYR A 362 1.20 -40.04 -7.04
N PRO A 363 0.75 -39.36 -8.12
CA PRO A 363 0.55 -39.99 -9.44
C PRO A 363 1.83 -40.10 -10.28
N TYR A 364 3.00 -39.77 -9.70
CA TYR A 364 4.27 -39.70 -10.42
C TYR A 364 5.16 -40.89 -10.09
N ALA A 365 6.08 -41.24 -10.99
CA ALA A 365 7.11 -42.23 -10.71
C ALA A 365 8.04 -41.72 -9.59
N LEU A 366 8.50 -42.63 -8.73
CA LEU A 366 9.54 -42.34 -7.76
C LEU A 366 10.92 -42.27 -8.44
N PRO A 367 11.93 -41.66 -7.80
CA PRO A 367 13.30 -41.62 -8.32
C PRO A 367 13.78 -43.00 -8.80
N GLY A 368 14.44 -43.04 -9.95
CA GLY A 368 14.80 -44.31 -10.61
C GLY A 368 13.69 -44.92 -11.47
N GLY A 369 12.56 -44.23 -11.65
CA GLY A 369 11.47 -44.67 -12.53
C GLY A 369 10.57 -45.74 -11.90
N GLN A 370 10.62 -45.89 -10.58
CA GLN A 370 9.79 -46.85 -9.87
C GLN A 370 8.31 -46.44 -9.95
N LEU A 371 7.49 -47.36 -10.45
CA LEU A 371 6.03 -47.28 -10.48
C LEU A 371 5.45 -48.12 -9.34
N PRO A 372 4.21 -47.85 -8.89
CA PRO A 372 3.56 -48.71 -7.92
C PRO A 372 3.34 -50.12 -8.50
N GLY A 373 3.28 -51.12 -7.61
CA GLY A 373 2.95 -52.49 -8.00
C GLY A 373 1.56 -52.60 -8.66
N PRO A 374 1.28 -53.71 -9.38
CA PRO A 374 -0.05 -53.93 -9.96
C PRO A 374 -1.15 -53.89 -8.88
N GLY A 375 -2.22 -53.12 -9.12
CA GLY A 375 -3.33 -52.94 -8.18
C GLY A 375 -3.01 -52.04 -6.98
N LYS A 376 -1.94 -51.24 -7.06
CA LYS A 376 -1.49 -50.35 -5.99
C LYS A 376 -1.30 -48.93 -6.48
N ARG A 377 -1.24 -48.00 -5.53
CA ARG A 377 -0.91 -46.59 -5.77
C ARG A 377 0.12 -46.09 -4.77
N PHE A 378 0.82 -45.02 -5.15
CA PHE A 378 1.59 -44.23 -4.21
C PHE A 378 0.73 -43.13 -3.61
N GLU A 379 0.97 -42.83 -2.34
CA GLU A 379 0.40 -41.69 -1.66
C GLU A 379 1.43 -41.03 -0.75
N TYR A 380 1.27 -39.73 -0.52
CA TYR A 380 2.13 -38.95 0.35
C TYR A 380 1.30 -38.35 1.49
N ARG A 381 1.91 -38.23 2.66
CA ARG A 381 1.30 -37.54 3.79
C ARG A 381 1.26 -36.04 3.50
N VAL A 382 0.10 -35.42 3.64
CA VAL A 382 -0.09 -33.99 3.37
C VAL A 382 0.77 -33.16 4.34
N PRO A 383 1.62 -32.25 3.85
CA PRO A 383 2.49 -31.43 4.71
C PRO A 383 1.72 -30.23 5.32
N ALA A 384 0.70 -30.51 6.13
CA ALA A 384 -0.11 -29.50 6.82
C ALA A 384 -0.39 -29.91 8.27
N ALA A 385 -0.19 -29.01 9.25
CA ALA A 385 -0.20 -29.34 10.68
C ALA A 385 -1.53 -29.06 11.39
N GLY A 386 -2.44 -28.28 10.78
CA GLY A 386 -3.66 -27.86 11.46
C GLY A 386 -3.36 -26.95 12.66
N VAL A 387 -3.99 -27.21 13.81
CA VAL A 387 -3.91 -26.34 15.01
C VAL A 387 -2.49 -26.18 15.56
N GLU A 388 -1.61 -27.14 15.28
CA GLU A 388 -0.21 -27.12 15.68
C GLU A 388 0.54 -25.89 15.12
N THR A 389 0.13 -25.37 13.96
CA THR A 389 0.75 -24.15 13.39
C THR A 389 0.50 -22.92 14.27
N ALA A 390 -0.72 -22.79 14.82
CA ALA A 390 -1.08 -21.73 15.77
C ALA A 390 -0.34 -21.89 17.11
N MET A 391 -0.23 -23.12 17.61
CA MET A 391 0.54 -23.40 18.83
C MET A 391 2.01 -23.04 18.68
N LYS A 392 2.62 -23.40 17.53
CA LYS A 392 4.03 -23.12 17.23
C LYS A 392 4.31 -21.63 17.03
N LEU A 393 3.39 -20.90 16.39
CA LEU A 393 3.50 -19.45 16.22
C LEU A 393 3.42 -18.71 17.57
N GLN A 394 2.50 -19.15 18.45
CA GLN A 394 2.31 -18.55 19.77
C GLN A 394 3.44 -18.88 20.75
N ASN A 395 4.01 -20.09 20.65
CA ASN A 395 5.07 -20.57 21.53
C ASN A 395 6.00 -21.51 20.74
N GLU A 396 7.23 -21.06 20.55
CA GLU A 396 8.25 -21.77 19.79
C GLU A 396 8.60 -23.15 20.35
N HIS A 397 8.26 -23.44 21.61
CA HIS A 397 8.50 -24.71 22.28
C HIS A 397 7.30 -25.66 22.28
N ALA A 398 6.11 -25.23 21.84
CA ALA A 398 4.88 -26.03 21.94
C ALA A 398 4.84 -27.23 20.97
N VAL A 399 5.45 -27.09 19.79
CA VAL A 399 5.48 -28.14 18.76
C VAL A 399 6.94 -28.34 18.29
N PRO A 400 7.47 -29.57 18.23
CA PRO A 400 8.82 -29.83 17.74
C PRO A 400 9.02 -29.36 16.29
N SER A 401 10.15 -28.72 16.01
CA SER A 401 10.54 -28.40 14.63
C SER A 401 10.95 -29.67 13.86
N ASN A 402 10.86 -29.63 12.53
CA ASN A 402 11.36 -30.66 11.60
C ASN A 402 10.63 -32.01 11.54
N GLY A 403 9.57 -32.23 12.33
CA GLY A 403 8.83 -33.52 12.31
C GLY A 403 8.28 -33.90 10.93
N MET A 404 7.88 -32.92 10.10
CA MET A 404 7.39 -33.18 8.75
C MET A 404 8.46 -33.70 7.77
N PHE A 405 9.76 -33.54 8.06
CA PHE A 405 10.82 -34.09 7.20
C PHE A 405 10.87 -35.62 7.21
N GLU A 406 10.26 -36.25 8.21
CA GLU A 406 10.13 -37.69 8.30
C GLU A 406 9.07 -38.24 7.34
N PHE A 407 8.19 -37.40 6.78
CA PHE A 407 7.13 -37.84 5.89
C PHE A 407 7.74 -38.49 4.63
N LYS A 408 7.14 -39.62 4.22
CA LYS A 408 7.56 -40.38 3.03
C LYS A 408 6.34 -40.70 2.18
N VAL A 409 6.59 -40.84 0.89
CA VAL A 409 5.66 -41.54 -0.01
C VAL A 409 5.59 -42.99 0.44
N ARG A 410 4.39 -43.55 0.50
CA ARG A 410 4.14 -44.97 0.75
C ARG A 410 3.34 -45.58 -0.38
N GLU A 411 3.45 -46.89 -0.52
CA GLU A 411 2.62 -47.69 -1.43
C GLU A 411 1.45 -48.29 -0.66
N VAL A 412 0.25 -48.16 -1.20
CA VAL A 412 -0.99 -48.72 -0.64
C VAL A 412 -1.78 -49.42 -1.75
N ASP A 413 -2.70 -50.28 -1.36
CA ASP A 413 -3.61 -50.93 -2.31
C ASP A 413 -4.53 -49.88 -2.96
N ASP A 414 -4.80 -50.04 -4.25
CA ASP A 414 -5.71 -49.17 -4.99
C ASP A 414 -7.15 -49.67 -4.77
N GLU A 415 -7.80 -49.14 -3.73
CA GLU A 415 -9.20 -49.42 -3.39
C GLU A 415 -10.22 -48.91 -4.42
#